data_AF-A0A8S9JBQ0-F1
#
_entry.id   AF-A0A8S9JBQ0-F1
#
_cell.length_a   1.000
_cell.length_b   1.000
_cell.length_c   1.000
_cell.angle_alpha   90.00
_cell.angle_beta   90.00
_cell.angle_gamma   90.00
#
_symmetry.space_group_name_H-M   'P 1'
#
loop_
_entity.id
_entity.type
_entity.pdbx_description
1 polymer ?
#
loop_
_entity_poly.entity_id
_entity_poly.type
_entity_poly.pdbx_seq_one_letter_code
_entity_poly.pdbx_strand_id
1 'polypeptide(L)'
;MNKPNATPSENSRERDAAEDGPPELLFSHVGHKAKISDFAWNEKEPWVIANVAEDNSLQVWQMAENIYRDQDEAENDEDIKQG
;
A
#
# COMPACT_ATOMS: atom_id res chain seq x y z
N MET A 1 5.54 -41.93 34.15
CA MET A 1 6.43 -40.89 33.59
C MET A 1 5.82 -40.38 32.30
N ASN A 2 5.05 -39.30 32.34
CA ASN A 2 4.55 -38.64 31.13
C ASN A 2 5.51 -37.48 30.81
N LYS A 3 6.07 -37.47 29.60
CA LYS A 3 6.83 -36.33 29.09
C LYS A 3 5.85 -35.18 28.82
N PRO A 4 6.11 -33.93 29.22
CA PRO A 4 5.32 -32.82 28.72
C PRO A 4 5.60 -32.62 27.23
N ASN A 5 4.52 -32.55 26.48
CA ASN A 5 4.44 -32.23 25.06
C ASN A 5 5.07 -30.84 24.82
N ALA A 6 6.15 -30.75 24.06
CA ALA A 6 6.66 -29.47 23.61
C ALA A 6 5.71 -28.93 22.54
N THR A 7 5.08 -27.79 22.82
CA THR A 7 4.37 -26.99 21.82
C THR A 7 5.37 -26.50 20.77
N PRO A 8 5.21 -26.79 19.48
CA PRO A 8 6.00 -26.14 18.46
C PRO A 8 5.33 -24.83 18.03
N SER A 9 6.15 -23.80 17.90
CA SER A 9 5.94 -22.57 17.12
C SER A 9 5.16 -21.41 17.76
N GLU A 10 5.78 -20.74 18.72
CA GLU A 10 5.54 -19.30 18.93
C GLU A 10 6.50 -18.40 18.15
N ASN A 11 7.44 -18.96 17.36
CA ASN A 11 8.40 -18.16 16.58
C ASN A 11 8.08 -18.11 15.07
N SER A 12 6.80 -18.00 14.70
CA SER A 12 6.42 -17.77 13.30
C SER A 12 5.66 -16.47 13.06
N ARG A 13 5.39 -15.67 14.10
CA ARG A 13 4.66 -14.40 13.96
C ARG A 13 5.55 -13.15 14.01
N GLU A 14 6.80 -13.27 14.47
CA GLU A 14 7.74 -12.15 14.51
C GLU A 14 8.46 -11.93 13.17
N ARG A 15 8.58 -12.97 12.34
CA ARG A 15 9.28 -12.87 11.04
C ARG A 15 8.47 -12.19 9.95
N ASP A 16 7.14 -12.12 10.11
CA ASP A 16 6.25 -11.51 9.10
C ASP A 16 6.01 -10.01 9.36
N ALA A 17 6.35 -9.50 10.54
CA ALA A 17 6.20 -8.07 10.88
C ALA A 17 7.35 -7.20 10.34
N ALA A 18 8.46 -7.81 9.89
CA ALA A 18 9.59 -7.10 9.29
C ALA A 18 9.46 -6.94 7.76
N GLU A 19 8.49 -7.64 7.15
CA GLU A 19 8.22 -7.59 5.70
C GLU A 19 7.13 -6.56 5.37
N ASP A 20 6.26 -6.22 6.33
CA ASP A 20 5.37 -5.07 6.27
C ASP A 20 6.22 -3.84 6.57
N GLY A 21 6.28 -2.89 5.65
CA GLY A 21 7.16 -1.71 5.78
C GLY A 21 6.89 -0.90 7.05
N PRO A 22 7.60 0.22 7.26
CA PRO A 22 7.31 1.07 8.39
C PRO A 22 5.83 1.56 8.30
N PRO A 23 5.15 1.84 9.43
CA PRO A 23 3.71 2.09 9.46
C PRO A 23 3.24 3.27 8.60
N GLU A 24 4.16 4.15 8.19
CA GLU A 24 3.91 5.25 7.25
C GLU A 24 3.96 4.84 5.75
N LEU A 25 4.38 3.62 5.42
CA LEU A 25 4.42 3.13 4.05
C LEU A 25 3.00 2.81 3.56
N LEU A 26 2.43 3.72 2.77
CA LEU A 26 1.06 3.61 2.28
C LEU A 26 0.90 2.64 1.09
N PHE A 27 1.81 2.69 0.11
CA PHE A 27 1.68 1.93 -1.13
C PHE A 27 3.02 1.71 -1.83
N SER A 28 3.16 0.58 -2.53
CA SER A 28 4.29 0.27 -3.39
C SER A 28 3.82 -0.09 -4.80
N HIS A 29 4.15 0.75 -5.78
CA HIS A 29 3.82 0.51 -7.19
C HIS A 29 4.91 -0.35 -7.86
N VAL A 30 4.63 -1.64 -8.07
CA VAL A 30 5.58 -2.61 -8.67
C VAL A 30 5.25 -2.86 -10.15
N GLY A 31 5.03 -1.78 -10.92
CA GLY A 31 4.62 -1.85 -12.33
C GLY A 31 5.74 -1.72 -13.36
N HIS A 32 6.85 -1.05 -13.03
CA HIS A 32 7.96 -0.85 -13.97
C HIS A 32 8.95 -2.03 -13.95
N LYS A 33 9.53 -2.33 -15.11
CA LYS A 33 10.54 -3.40 -15.28
C LYS A 33 11.98 -2.87 -15.32
N ALA A 34 12.13 -1.56 -15.39
CA ALA A 34 13.40 -0.85 -15.37
C ALA A 34 13.37 0.27 -14.33
N LYS A 35 14.54 0.87 -14.08
CA LYS A 35 14.68 1.97 -13.14
C LYS A 35 13.82 3.15 -13.57
N ILE A 36 13.08 3.73 -12.61
CA ILE A 36 12.32 4.96 -12.80
C ILE A 36 13.32 6.12 -12.94
N SER A 37 13.18 6.88 -14.01
CA SER A 37 14.03 8.03 -14.32
C SER A 37 13.47 9.32 -13.74
N ASP A 38 12.14 9.48 -13.76
CA ASP A 38 11.45 10.67 -13.22
C ASP A 38 9.96 10.37 -12.95
N PHE A 39 9.30 11.25 -12.18
CA PHE A 39 7.87 11.19 -11.90
C PHE A 39 7.24 12.55 -11.62
N ALA A 40 5.93 12.64 -11.84
CA ALA A 40 5.16 13.84 -11.54
C ALA A 40 3.78 13.50 -10.99
N TRP A 41 3.32 14.33 -10.05
CA TRP A 41 1.94 14.35 -9.59
C TRP A 41 1.07 15.12 -10.57
N ASN A 42 -0.18 14.68 -10.75
CA ASN A 42 -1.18 15.49 -11.42
C ASN A 42 -1.68 16.58 -10.46
N GLU A 43 -1.57 17.85 -10.87
CA GLU A 43 -2.01 19.01 -10.06
C GLU A 43 -3.55 19.12 -9.93
N LYS A 44 -4.29 18.45 -10.81
CA LYS A 44 -5.75 18.56 -10.91
C LYS A 44 -6.49 17.35 -10.34
N GLU A 45 -5.89 16.18 -10.43
CA GLU A 45 -6.51 14.92 -10.05
C GLU A 45 -5.71 14.29 -8.89
N PRO A 46 -6.25 14.32 -7.65
CA PRO A 46 -5.59 13.72 -6.50
C PRO A 46 -5.25 12.25 -6.72
N TRP A 47 -4.10 11.84 -6.20
CA TRP A 47 -3.60 10.46 -6.25
C TRP A 47 -3.24 9.93 -7.63
N VAL A 48 -3.30 10.76 -8.68
CA VAL A 48 -2.83 10.41 -10.02
C VAL A 48 -1.35 10.77 -10.17
N ILE A 49 -0.54 9.81 -10.58
CA ILE A 49 0.91 9.94 -10.79
C ILE A 49 1.25 9.49 -12.21
N ALA A 50 2.23 10.17 -12.83
CA ALA A 50 2.90 9.71 -14.04
C ALA A 50 4.38 9.41 -13.75
N ASN A 51 4.89 8.28 -14.23
CA ASN A 51 6.29 7.86 -14.09
C ASN A 51 6.88 7.47 -15.45
N VAL A 52 8.15 7.79 -15.67
CA VAL A 52 8.93 7.32 -16.83
C VAL A 52 10.11 6.45 -16.38
N ALA A 53 10.49 5.46 -17.17
CA ALA A 53 11.59 4.55 -16.86
C ALA A 53 12.59 4.38 -18.03
N GLU A 54 13.77 3.81 -17.72
CA GLU A 54 14.88 3.62 -18.67
C GLU A 54 14.56 2.63 -19.81
N ASP A 55 13.50 1.83 -19.71
CA ASP A 55 13.01 0.94 -20.77
C ASP A 55 12.01 1.62 -21.73
N ASN A 56 11.99 2.96 -21.74
CA ASN A 56 11.09 3.80 -22.51
C ASN A 56 9.60 3.62 -22.15
N SER A 57 9.28 3.05 -20.99
CA SER A 57 7.91 2.98 -20.50
C SER A 57 7.48 4.29 -19.83
N LEU A 58 6.23 4.68 -20.09
CA LEU A 58 5.47 5.70 -19.35
C LEU A 58 4.27 4.98 -18.72
N GLN A 59 4.03 5.19 -17.44
CA GLN A 59 2.84 4.71 -16.75
C GLN A 59 2.12 5.88 -16.09
N VAL A 60 0.80 5.91 -16.21
CA VAL A 60 -0.08 6.84 -15.50
C VAL A 60 -1.05 5.99 -14.70
N TRP A 61 -1.10 6.19 -13.38
CA TRP A 61 -1.88 5.35 -12.47
C TRP A 61 -2.43 6.16 -11.31
N GLN A 62 -3.44 5.60 -10.66
CA GLN A 62 -4.11 6.16 -9.49
C GLN A 62 -4.26 5.08 -8.43
N MET A 63 -3.97 5.40 -7.18
CA MET A 63 -4.25 4.48 -6.08
C MET A 63 -5.76 4.28 -5.90
N ALA A 64 -6.16 3.06 -5.57
CA ALA A 64 -7.54 2.79 -5.22
C ALA A 64 -7.91 3.53 -3.92
N GLU A 65 -9.14 4.05 -3.87
CA GLU A 65 -9.65 4.90 -2.79
C GLU A 65 -9.58 4.25 -1.41
N ASN A 66 -9.83 2.94 -1.36
CA ASN A 66 -9.78 2.14 -0.14
C ASN A 66 -8.36 1.94 0.43
N ILE A 67 -7.31 2.37 -0.28
CA ILE A 67 -5.92 2.27 0.18
C ILE A 67 -5.54 3.50 1.02
N TYR A 68 -6.05 4.69 0.69
CA TYR A 68 -5.65 5.95 1.34
C TYR A 68 -6.73 6.60 2.20
N ARG A 69 -7.98 6.12 2.14
CA ARG A 69 -9.04 6.59 3.03
C ARG A 69 -9.07 5.77 4.31
N ASP A 70 -9.12 6.47 5.44
CA ASP A 70 -9.46 5.86 6.72
C ASP A 70 -10.94 5.47 6.74
N GLN A 71 -11.25 4.32 7.37
CA GLN A 71 -12.63 3.81 7.44
C GLN A 71 -13.59 4.80 8.12
N ASP A 72 -13.07 5.57 9.08
CA ASP A 72 -13.84 6.57 9.83
C ASP A 72 -14.16 7.83 9.00
N GLU A 73 -13.41 8.11 7.93
CA GLU A 73 -13.66 9.28 7.05
C GLU A 73 -14.65 8.97 5.93
N ALA A 74 -14.71 7.71 5.48
CA ALA A 74 -15.61 7.28 4.43
C ALA A 74 -17.09 7.28 4.87
N GLU A 75 -17.38 7.00 6.15
CA GLU A 75 -18.74 7.01 6.70
C GLU A 75 -19.33 8.44 6.77
N ASN A 76 -18.51 9.45 7.03
CA ASN A 76 -18.97 10.85 7.14
C ASN A 76 -19.43 11.47 5.81
N ASP A 77 -18.94 10.97 4.67
CA ASP A 77 -19.21 11.53 3.35
C ASP A 77 -20.49 10.95 2.70
N GLU A 78 -20.95 9.78 3.17
CA GLU A 78 -22.23 9.16 2.81
C GLU A 78 -23.41 9.84 3.55
N ASP A 79 -23.23 10.19 4.83
CA ASP A 79 -24.25 10.88 5.63
C ASP A 79 -24.55 12.32 5.15
N ILE A 80 -23.56 13.01 4.58
CA ILE A 80 -23.73 14.37 4.03
C ILE A 80 -24.53 14.37 2.72
N LYS A 81 -24.53 13.27 1.95
CA LYS A 81 -25.23 13.18 0.66
C LYS A 81 -26.70 12.80 0.80
N GLN A 82 -27.16 12.48 2.01
CA GLN A 82 -28.53 12.05 2.29
C GLN A 82 -29.38 13.08 3.04
N GLY A 83 -28.85 14.30 3.26
CA GLY A 83 -29.52 15.45 3.88
C GLY A 83 -30.07 16.48 2.89
#